data_AF-A0A947GSF0-F1
#
_entry.id   AF-A0A947GSF0-F1
#
_cell.length_a   1.000
_cell.length_b   1.000
_cell.length_c   1.000
_cell.angle_alpha   90.00
_cell.angle_beta   90.00
_cell.angle_gamma   90.00
#
_symmetry.space_group_name_H-M   'P 1'
#
loop_
_entity.id
_entity.type
_entity.pdbx_description
1 polymer ?
#
loop_
_entity_poly.entity_id
_entity_poly.type
_entity_poly.pdbx_seq_one_letter_code
_entity_poly.pdbx_strand_id
1 'polypeptide(L)'
;MSSRVRGFTLIELMVVISLAAVMLGLALPSFKSFVAGQRVKTATSDFSLAAVFARSEAIKRNAEVGIVAAAGGWKDGWSVKFGAVTLGTQSAYKGLVMTPSHVDVIDVVYLGSGRLKTQAHIPGLQVSDEGGTASRCVSFDLSGLPKRKLGDC
;
A
#
# COMPACT_ATOMS: atom_id res chain seq x y z
N MET A 1 -24.30 -55.38 -14.38
CA MET A 1 -25.28 -54.28 -14.39
C MET A 1 -24.59 -53.05 -14.94
N SER A 2 -24.87 -52.66 -16.19
CA SER A 2 -24.24 -51.50 -16.82
C SER A 2 -25.00 -50.24 -16.42
N SER A 3 -24.38 -49.38 -15.61
CA SER A 3 -24.90 -48.05 -15.30
C SER A 3 -24.85 -47.20 -16.58
N ARG A 4 -26.02 -46.82 -17.12
CA ARG A 4 -26.08 -45.78 -18.15
C ARG A 4 -25.69 -44.46 -17.50
N VAL A 5 -24.58 -43.88 -17.94
CA VAL A 5 -24.23 -42.50 -17.63
C VAL A 5 -25.31 -41.62 -18.27
N ARG A 6 -26.11 -40.93 -17.45
CA ARG A 6 -27.05 -39.90 -17.93
C ARG A 6 -26.22 -38.69 -18.35
N GLY A 7 -26.24 -38.36 -19.63
CA GLY A 7 -25.62 -37.14 -20.17
C GLY A 7 -26.47 -35.90 -19.90
N PHE A 8 -25.81 -34.74 -19.82
CA PHE A 8 -26.46 -33.42 -19.79
C PHE A 8 -27.13 -33.13 -21.14
N THR A 9 -28.27 -32.44 -21.11
CA THR A 9 -28.91 -31.97 -22.35
C THR A 9 -28.25 -30.69 -22.86
N LEU A 10 -28.33 -30.42 -24.17
CA LEU A 10 -27.80 -29.18 -24.75
C LEU A 10 -28.44 -27.94 -24.10
N ILE A 11 -29.75 -27.99 -23.84
CA ILE A 11 -30.46 -26.89 -23.18
C ILE A 11 -29.98 -26.68 -21.73
N GLU A 12 -29.67 -27.74 -21.00
CA GLU A 12 -29.17 -27.66 -19.62
C GLU A 12 -27.78 -27.01 -19.57
N LEU A 13 -26.89 -27.35 -20.50
CA LEU A 13 -25.60 -26.67 -20.65
C LEU A 13 -25.78 -25.17 -20.95
N MET A 14 -26.70 -24.82 -21.86
CA MET A 14 -26.95 -23.41 -22.21
C MET A 14 -27.50 -22.61 -21.02
N VAL A 15 -28.37 -23.20 -20.19
CA VAL A 15 -28.88 -22.56 -18.98
C VAL A 15 -27.79 -22.40 -17.93
N VAL A 16 -26.92 -23.39 -17.73
CA VAL A 16 -25.80 -23.27 -16.77
C VAL A 16 -24.83 -22.16 -17.20
N ILE A 17 -24.46 -22.11 -18.48
CA ILE A 17 -23.55 -21.09 -19.01
C ILE A 17 -24.20 -19.70 -18.92
N SER A 18 -25.50 -19.57 -19.18
CA SER A 18 -26.19 -18.28 -19.10
C SER A 18 -26.24 -17.75 -17.66
N LEU A 19 -26.55 -18.60 -16.69
CA LEU A 19 -26.51 -18.24 -15.27
C LEU A 19 -25.10 -17.87 -14.81
N ALA A 20 -24.10 -18.66 -15.21
CA ALA A 20 -22.70 -18.38 -14.90
C ALA A 20 -22.24 -17.04 -15.49
N ALA A 21 -22.65 -16.70 -16.71
CA ALA A 21 -22.33 -15.42 -17.34
C ALA A 21 -22.92 -14.23 -16.56
N VAL A 22 -24.17 -14.33 -16.12
CA VAL A 22 -24.82 -13.29 -15.29
C VAL A 22 -24.08 -13.11 -13.96
N MET A 23 -23.74 -14.21 -13.28
CA MET A 23 -23.00 -14.16 -12.03
C MET A 23 -21.61 -13.52 -12.20
N LEU A 24 -20.87 -13.90 -13.24
CA LEU A 24 -19.55 -13.33 -13.54
C LEU A 24 -19.63 -11.83 -13.83
N GLY A 25 -20.67 -11.38 -14.54
CA GLY A 25 -20.90 -9.96 -14.81
C GLY A 25 -20.98 -9.12 -13.54
N LEU A 26 -21.58 -9.64 -12.47
CA LEU A 26 -21.70 -8.96 -11.18
C LEU A 26 -20.46 -9.12 -10.30
N ALA A 27 -19.79 -10.29 -10.35
CA ALA A 27 -18.65 -10.60 -9.49
C ALA A 27 -17.37 -9.85 -9.88
N LEU A 28 -17.10 -9.70 -11.18
CA LEU A 28 -15.85 -9.10 -11.68
C LEU A 28 -15.58 -7.66 -11.18
N PRO A 29 -16.52 -6.69 -11.22
CA PRO A 29 -16.24 -5.34 -10.73
C PRO A 29 -15.97 -5.29 -9.23
N SER A 30 -16.70 -6.08 -8.43
CA SER A 30 -16.47 -6.19 -6.99
C SER A 30 -15.08 -6.75 -6.67
N PHE A 31 -14.66 -7.78 -7.41
CA PHE A 31 -13.34 -8.37 -7.25
C PHE A 31 -12.22 -7.38 -7.59
N LYS A 32 -12.37 -6.56 -8.64
CA LYS A 32 -11.40 -5.50 -8.97
C LYS A 32 -11.22 -4.49 -7.82
N SER A 33 -12.33 -4.00 -7.26
CA SER A 33 -12.30 -3.06 -6.12
C SER A 33 -11.67 -3.71 -4.87
N PHE A 34 -11.97 -4.98 -4.61
CA PHE A 34 -11.36 -5.73 -3.51
C PHE A 34 -9.83 -5.83 -3.66
N VAL A 35 -9.35 -6.20 -4.85
CA VAL A 35 -7.91 -6.30 -5.13
C VAL A 35 -7.22 -4.94 -5.02
N ALA A 36 -7.82 -3.88 -5.55
CA ALA A 36 -7.34 -2.51 -5.39
C ALA A 36 -7.20 -2.11 -3.91
N GLY A 37 -8.23 -2.38 -3.11
CA GLY A 37 -8.21 -2.12 -1.66
C GLY A 37 -7.13 -2.90 -0.91
N GLN A 38 -6.85 -4.14 -1.32
CA GLN A 38 -5.74 -4.91 -0.73
C GLN A 38 -4.38 -4.33 -1.11
N ARG A 39 -4.18 -3.87 -2.35
CA ARG A 39 -2.92 -3.23 -2.77
C ARG A 39 -2.64 -1.98 -1.94
N VAL A 40 -3.64 -1.10 -1.78
CA VAL A 40 -3.56 0.08 -0.91
C VAL A 40 -3.20 -0.34 0.51
N LYS A 41 -3.91 -1.34 1.08
CA LYS A 41 -3.64 -1.85 2.43
C LYS A 41 -2.20 -2.33 2.61
N THR A 42 -1.68 -3.09 1.65
CA THR A 42 -0.34 -3.64 1.69
C THR A 42 0.69 -2.51 1.63
N ALA A 43 0.58 -1.60 0.65
CA ALA A 43 1.52 -0.48 0.52
C ALA A 43 1.54 0.42 1.77
N THR A 44 0.38 0.77 2.34
CA THR A 44 0.28 1.52 3.60
C THR A 44 0.96 0.77 4.77
N SER A 45 0.84 -0.57 4.80
CA SER A 45 1.43 -1.38 5.87
C SER A 45 2.94 -1.50 5.72
N ASP A 46 3.43 -1.72 4.51
CA ASP A 46 4.85 -1.80 4.20
C ASP A 46 5.55 -0.46 4.48
N PHE A 47 4.91 0.67 4.16
CA PHE A 47 5.43 1.98 4.53
C PHE A 47 5.48 2.19 6.04
N SER A 48 4.44 1.78 6.77
CA SER A 48 4.44 1.84 8.24
C SER A 48 5.53 0.96 8.86
N LEU A 49 5.79 -0.22 8.29
CA LEU A 49 6.88 -1.10 8.69
C LEU A 49 8.24 -0.47 8.41
N ALA A 50 8.42 0.14 7.23
CA ALA A 50 9.64 0.88 6.88
C ALA A 50 9.90 2.03 7.86
N ALA A 51 8.85 2.74 8.30
CA ALA A 51 8.97 3.78 9.32
C ALA A 51 9.39 3.25 10.70
N VAL A 52 8.77 2.17 11.17
CA VAL A 52 9.17 1.53 12.44
C VAL A 52 10.61 1.01 12.35
N PHE A 53 10.98 0.42 11.20
CA PHE A 53 12.33 -0.03 10.94
C PHE A 53 13.33 1.13 10.96
N ALA A 54 13.09 2.19 10.17
CA ALA A 54 13.92 3.39 10.13
C ALA A 54 14.11 4.01 11.51
N ARG A 55 13.03 4.12 12.30
CA ARG A 55 13.09 4.57 13.69
C ARG A 55 14.00 3.70 14.55
N SER A 56 13.85 2.38 14.46
CA SER A 56 14.69 1.45 15.23
C SER A 56 16.16 1.56 14.84
N GLU A 57 16.45 1.74 13.55
CA GLU A 57 17.81 1.89 13.04
C GLU A 57 18.43 3.23 13.45
N ALA A 58 17.62 4.30 13.52
CA ALA A 58 18.03 5.62 14.04
C ALA A 58 18.42 5.55 15.52
N ILE A 59 17.58 4.91 16.34
CA ILE A 59 17.84 4.74 17.78
C ILE A 59 19.09 3.89 18.01
N LYS A 60 19.19 2.73 17.34
CA LYS A 60 20.35 1.82 17.48
C LYS A 60 21.67 2.51 17.12
N ARG A 61 21.66 3.40 16.14
CA ARG A 61 22.86 4.13 15.67
C ARG A 61 23.05 5.48 16.35
N ASN A 62 22.09 5.91 17.17
CA ASN A 62 22.01 7.25 17.72
C ASN A 62 22.26 8.35 16.67
N ALA A 63 21.66 8.19 15.48
CA ALA A 63 21.94 9.04 14.32
C ALA A 63 20.72 9.15 13.40
N GLU A 64 20.78 10.07 12.43
CA GLU A 64 19.67 10.30 11.50
C GLU A 64 19.50 9.13 10.51
N VAL A 65 18.28 8.62 10.38
CA VAL A 65 17.91 7.62 9.36
C VAL A 65 16.65 8.09 8.65
N GLY A 66 16.73 8.14 7.32
CA GLY A 66 15.66 8.65 6.46
C GLY A 66 14.99 7.56 5.63
N ILE A 67 13.70 7.75 5.34
CA ILE A 67 12.99 7.05 4.28
C ILE A 67 12.94 7.99 3.09
N VAL A 68 13.53 7.57 1.98
CA VAL A 68 13.70 8.38 0.77
C VAL A 68 12.99 7.69 -0.38
N ALA A 69 12.11 8.41 -1.07
CA ALA A 69 11.42 7.93 -2.25
C ALA A 69 12.40 7.63 -3.41
N ALA A 70 11.99 6.75 -4.31
CA ALA A 70 12.68 6.59 -5.60
C ALA A 70 12.57 7.89 -6.42
N ALA A 71 13.43 8.04 -7.44
CA ALA A 71 13.45 9.24 -8.28
C ALA A 71 12.10 9.52 -8.99
N GLY A 72 11.34 8.48 -9.32
CA GLY A 72 9.99 8.59 -9.88
C GLY A 72 8.88 8.81 -8.85
N GLY A 73 9.24 9.01 -7.58
CA GLY A 73 8.33 9.24 -6.46
C GLY A 73 8.01 7.98 -5.67
N TRP A 74 7.13 8.13 -4.67
CA TRP A 74 6.80 7.10 -3.68
C TRP A 74 6.21 5.82 -4.28
N LYS A 75 5.47 5.92 -5.39
CA LYS A 75 4.89 4.76 -6.09
C LYS A 75 5.96 3.83 -6.67
N ASP A 76 7.12 4.39 -7.03
CA ASP A 76 8.21 3.66 -7.68
C ASP A 76 9.15 2.99 -6.65
N GLY A 77 8.78 3.06 -5.37
CA GLY A 77 9.48 2.45 -4.26
C GLY A 77 10.16 3.48 -3.37
N TRP A 78 10.77 2.98 -2.31
CA TRP A 78 11.52 3.81 -1.36
C TRP A 78 12.64 3.01 -0.72
N SER A 79 13.56 3.73 -0.09
CA SER A 79 14.72 3.16 0.58
C SER A 79 14.88 3.75 1.97
N VAL A 80 15.22 2.91 2.94
CA VAL A 80 15.65 3.35 4.28
C VAL A 80 17.16 3.54 4.24
N LYS A 81 17.62 4.75 4.54
CA LYS A 81 19.01 5.17 4.36
C LYS A 81 19.63 5.73 5.63
N PHE A 82 20.88 5.38 5.84
CA PHE A 82 21.78 5.99 6.82
C PHE A 82 22.95 6.62 6.06
N GLY A 83 22.90 7.93 5.84
CA GLY A 83 23.82 8.62 4.94
C GLY A 83 23.77 8.02 3.52
N ALA A 84 24.91 7.57 3.02
CA ALA A 84 25.02 6.91 1.71
C ALA A 84 24.62 5.41 1.73
N VAL A 85 24.46 4.80 2.90
CA VAL A 85 24.19 3.36 3.04
C VAL A 85 22.67 3.11 2.99
N THR A 86 22.27 2.13 2.18
CA THR A 86 20.87 1.66 2.12
C THR A 86 20.69 0.47 3.05
N LEU A 87 19.80 0.61 4.03
CA LEU A 87 19.50 -0.41 5.05
C LEU A 87 18.36 -1.33 4.62
N GLY A 88 17.45 -0.84 3.78
CA GLY A 88 16.33 -1.61 3.25
C GLY A 88 15.69 -0.90 2.07
N THR A 89 15.03 -1.67 1.21
CA THR A 89 14.40 -1.17 -0.02
C THR A 89 13.02 -1.80 -0.20
N GLN A 90 12.06 -0.97 -0.61
CA GLN A 90 10.77 -1.43 -1.08
C GLN A 90 10.67 -1.23 -2.59
N SER A 91 10.14 -2.23 -3.30
CA SER A 91 9.90 -2.16 -4.73
C SER A 91 8.66 -1.31 -5.07
N ALA A 92 8.57 -0.88 -6.33
CA ALA A 92 7.42 -0.17 -6.86
C ALA A 92 6.09 -0.93 -6.71
N TYR A 93 5.00 -0.18 -6.55
CA TYR A 93 3.64 -0.70 -6.64
C TYR A 93 2.98 -0.28 -7.96
N LYS A 94 2.21 -1.19 -8.56
CA LYS A 94 1.42 -0.91 -9.77
C LYS A 94 -0.04 -0.62 -9.40
N GLY A 95 -0.67 0.30 -10.12
CA GLY A 95 -2.08 0.64 -9.92
C GLY A 95 -2.33 1.52 -8.69
N LEU A 96 -1.29 2.17 -8.16
CA LEU A 96 -1.40 3.03 -6.98
C LEU A 96 -0.90 4.44 -7.28
N VAL A 97 -1.57 5.40 -6.65
CA VAL A 97 -1.16 6.79 -6.54
C VAL A 97 -0.68 7.00 -5.11
N MET A 98 0.57 7.45 -4.95
CA MET A 98 1.17 7.71 -3.65
C MET A 98 1.64 9.17 -3.60
N THR A 99 1.02 9.98 -2.73
CA THR A 99 1.28 11.42 -2.64
C THR A 99 1.63 11.82 -1.22
N PRO A 100 2.68 12.62 -0.99
CA PRO A 100 2.93 13.21 0.32
C PRO A 100 1.72 14.03 0.79
N SER A 101 1.48 14.09 2.10
CA SER A 101 0.43 14.93 2.69
C SER A 101 0.70 16.43 2.48
N HIS A 102 1.97 16.82 2.39
CA HIS A 102 2.40 18.20 2.15
C HIS A 102 3.59 18.24 1.20
N VAL A 103 3.63 19.25 0.32
CA VAL A 103 4.64 19.39 -0.73
C VAL A 103 6.05 19.63 -0.17
N ASP A 104 6.13 20.27 1.00
CA ASP A 104 7.38 20.63 1.65
C ASP A 104 8.01 19.47 2.44
N VAL A 105 7.30 18.34 2.55
CA VAL A 105 7.70 17.18 3.34
C VAL A 105 7.83 15.95 2.44
N ILE A 106 9.00 15.84 1.81
CA ILE A 106 9.28 14.81 0.80
C ILE A 106 9.98 13.59 1.41
N ASP A 107 10.70 13.75 2.52
CA ASP A 107 11.39 12.66 3.22
C ASP A 107 10.95 12.55 4.68
N VAL A 108 10.86 11.31 5.18
CA VAL A 108 10.61 11.01 6.59
C VAL A 108 11.93 10.71 7.26
N VAL A 109 12.40 11.60 8.14
CA VAL A 109 13.69 11.45 8.81
C VAL A 109 13.50 11.28 10.31
N TYR A 110 14.05 10.19 10.85
CA TYR A 110 14.13 9.93 12.29
C TYR A 110 15.46 10.37 12.85
N LEU A 111 15.43 10.98 14.04
CA LEU A 111 16.60 11.29 14.85
C LEU A 111 16.99 10.09 15.75
N GLY A 112 18.19 10.13 16.33
CA GLY A 112 18.64 9.12 17.31
C GLY A 112 17.74 8.98 18.54
N SER A 113 16.95 10.00 18.86
CA SER A 113 15.91 9.96 19.91
C SER A 113 14.66 9.15 19.53
N GLY A 114 14.57 8.69 18.28
CA GLY A 114 13.39 8.01 17.74
C GLY A 114 12.23 8.95 17.39
N ARG A 115 12.38 10.25 17.58
CA ARG A 115 11.42 11.26 17.10
C ARG A 115 11.73 11.63 15.65
N LEU A 116 10.73 12.19 14.97
CA LEU A 116 10.92 12.77 13.65
C LEU A 116 11.75 14.06 13.75
N LYS A 117 12.56 14.31 12.72
CA LYS A 117 13.25 15.58 12.51
C LYS A 117 12.21 16.69 12.33
N THR A 118 12.40 17.81 13.02
CA THR A 118 11.43 18.91 13.04
C THR A 118 11.26 19.50 11.63
N GLN A 119 10.00 19.67 11.21
CA GLN A 119 9.60 20.20 9.92
C GLN A 119 8.40 21.13 10.09
N ALA A 120 8.05 21.90 9.05
CA ALA A 120 6.91 22.82 9.07
C ALA A 120 5.56 22.10 9.23
N HIS A 121 5.45 20.88 8.71
CA HIS A 121 4.28 20.01 8.83
C HIS A 121 4.71 18.61 9.27
N ILE A 122 3.79 17.89 9.91
CA ILE A 122 4.01 16.48 10.22
C ILE A 122 3.95 15.70 8.89
N PRO A 123 4.95 14.85 8.58
CA PRO A 123 4.93 14.04 7.38
C PRO A 123 3.69 13.17 7.30
N GLY A 124 3.31 12.81 6.09
CA GLY A 124 2.27 11.84 5.82
C GLY A 124 2.35 11.36 4.39
N LEU A 125 1.84 10.15 4.16
CA LEU A 125 1.79 9.55 2.84
C LEU A 125 0.38 9.07 2.57
N GLN A 126 -0.25 9.70 1.59
CA GLN A 126 -1.52 9.30 1.05
C GLN A 126 -1.30 8.19 0.02
N VAL A 127 -2.04 7.10 0.15
CA VAL A 127 -1.99 5.95 -0.75
C VAL A 127 -3.41 5.68 -1.25
N SER A 128 -3.59 5.79 -2.55
CA SER A 128 -4.88 5.58 -3.20
C SER A 128 -4.72 4.63 -4.39
N ASP A 129 -5.79 3.91 -4.73
CA ASP A 129 -5.88 3.21 -6.02
C ASP A 129 -6.12 4.21 -7.16
N GLU A 130 -5.65 3.89 -8.37
CA GLU A 130 -5.84 4.74 -9.57
C GLU A 130 -7.31 5.01 -9.91
N GLY A 131 -8.21 4.07 -9.58
CA GLY A 131 -9.66 4.24 -9.74
C GLY A 131 -10.33 5.03 -8.62
N GLY A 132 -9.58 5.48 -7.60
CA GLY A 132 -10.09 6.31 -6.51
C GLY A 132 -11.07 5.60 -5.55
N THR A 133 -11.23 4.27 -5.66
CA THR A 133 -12.20 3.52 -4.84
C THR A 133 -11.68 3.18 -3.45
N ALA A 134 -10.37 3.19 -3.25
CA ALA A 134 -9.72 2.91 -1.98
C ALA A 134 -8.62 3.93 -1.71
N SER A 135 -8.65 4.54 -0.52
CA SER A 135 -7.73 5.58 -0.07
C SER A 135 -7.38 5.36 1.40
N ARG A 136 -6.10 5.52 1.74
CA ARG A 136 -5.57 5.46 3.11
C ARG A 136 -4.41 6.41 3.30
N CYS A 137 -4.34 6.98 4.49
CA CYS A 137 -3.23 7.83 4.89
C CYS A 137 -2.37 7.14 5.95
N VAL A 138 -1.06 7.23 5.78
CA VAL A 138 -0.10 7.04 6.88
C VAL A 138 0.31 8.42 7.37
N SER A 139 -0.05 8.77 8.60
CA SER A 139 0.43 9.97 9.28
C SER A 139 1.33 9.59 10.45
N PHE A 140 1.98 10.56 11.07
CA PHE A 140 2.81 10.34 12.24
C PHE A 140 2.27 11.14 13.42
N ASP A 141 2.50 10.65 14.64
CA ASP A 141 2.29 11.47 15.83
C ASP A 141 3.57 12.22 16.23
N LEU A 142 3.47 13.09 17.24
CA LEU A 142 4.59 13.89 17.75
C LEU A 142 5.70 13.04 18.41
N SER A 143 5.46 11.75 18.63
CA SER A 143 6.43 10.77 19.11
C SER A 143 7.16 10.05 17.97
N GLY A 144 6.74 10.28 16.72
CA GLY A 144 7.26 9.63 15.52
C GLY A 144 6.69 8.23 15.26
N LEU A 145 5.59 7.83 15.90
CA LEU A 145 4.92 6.56 15.57
C LEU A 145 4.04 6.74 14.32
N PRO A 146 4.12 5.83 13.34
CA PRO A 146 3.21 5.84 12.21
C PRO A 146 1.80 5.40 12.64
N LYS A 147 0.79 6.14 12.20
CA LYS A 147 -0.63 5.82 12.34
C LYS A 147 -1.27 5.71 10.97
N ARG A 148 -2.12 4.69 10.80
CA ARG A 148 -2.84 4.45 9.55
C ARG A 148 -4.30 4.84 9.75
N LYS A 149 -4.84 5.67 8.87
CA LYS A 149 -6.28 5.97 8.80
C LYS A 149 -6.85 5.59 7.44
N LEU A 150 -8.15 5.29 7.41
CA LEU A 150 -8.92 5.16 6.17
C LEU A 150 -9.23 6.56 5.63
N GLY A 151 -9.26 6.69 4.31
CA GLY A 151 -9.47 7.96 3.63
C GLY A 151 -8.21 8.82 3.52
N ASP A 152 -8.42 10.07 3.14
CA ASP A 152 -7.34 10.99 2.75
C ASP A 152 -6.55 11.50 3.95
N CYS A 153 -5.28 11.83 3.73
CA CYS A 153 -4.46 12.66 4.59
C CYS A 153 -5.09 14.05 4.67
#